data_AF-A0A523EFH6-F1
#
_entry.id   AF-A0A523EFH6-F1
#
_cell.length_a   1.000
_cell.length_b   1.000
_cell.length_c   1.000
_cell.angle_alpha   90.00
_cell.angle_beta   90.00
_cell.angle_gamma   90.00
#
_symmetry.space_group_name_H-M   'P 1'
#
loop_
_entity.id
_entity.type
_entity.pdbx_description
1 polymer ?
#
loop_
_entity_poly.entity_id
_entity_poly.type
_entity_poly.pdbx_seq_one_letter_code
_entity_poly.pdbx_strand_id
1 'polypeptide(L)'
;AGVVGVSNLLRYLLDRYRKPTLGALLGLLLGAIIGIWPFQQAVPPAPGQTIKGTVVTVENADSFNAEDWPTERFTPKSMQVLASLALIGLGFAATEGVSRFGKRRNDL
;
A
#
# COMPACT_ATOMS: atom_id res chain seq x y z
N ALA A 1 -13.52 -10.75 22.96
CA ALA A 1 -12.62 -10.31 24.04
C ALA A 1 -11.39 -9.53 23.53
N GLY A 2 -10.64 -10.06 22.55
CA GLY A 2 -9.38 -9.44 22.08
C GLY A 2 -9.49 -7.98 21.63
N VAL A 3 -10.29 -7.68 20.60
CA VAL A 3 -10.42 -6.32 20.04
C VAL A 3 -10.88 -5.32 21.11
N VAL A 4 -11.88 -5.67 21.91
CA VAL A 4 -12.40 -4.81 22.99
C VAL A 4 -11.31 -4.49 24.03
N GLY A 5 -10.48 -5.48 24.39
CA GLY A 5 -9.35 -5.28 25.31
C GLY A 5 -8.29 -4.34 24.73
N VAL A 6 -7.91 -4.54 23.46
CA VAL A 6 -6.93 -3.68 22.77
C VAL A 6 -7.46 -2.25 22.62
N SER A 7 -8.73 -2.07 22.26
CA SER A 7 -9.34 -0.75 22.13
C SER A 7 -9.37 0.01 23.46
N ASN A 8 -9.69 -0.67 24.57
CA ASN A 8 -9.73 -0.02 25.88
C ASN A 8 -8.32 0.29 26.42
N LEU A 9 -7.35 -0.58 26.18
CA LEU A 9 -5.94 -0.34 26.51
C LEU A 9 -5.39 0.85 25.73
N LEU A 10 -5.64 0.90 24.41
CA LEU A 10 -5.18 2.00 23.57
C LEU A 10 -5.80 3.33 23.99
N ARG A 11 -7.09 3.32 24.35
CA ARG A 11 -7.78 4.49 24.92
C ARG A 11 -7.10 4.97 26.19
N TYR A 12 -6.84 4.07 27.14
CA TYR A 12 -6.13 4.40 28.38
C TYR A 12 -4.73 4.98 28.13
N LEU A 13 -3.97 4.39 27.21
CA LEU A 13 -2.63 4.87 26.82
C LEU A 13 -2.69 6.25 26.17
N LEU A 14 -3.68 6.51 25.31
CA LEU A 14 -3.85 7.82 24.69
C LEU A 14 -4.25 8.90 25.70
N ASP A 15 -5.07 8.57 26.70
CA ASP A 15 -5.49 9.52 27.73
C ASP A 15 -4.35 9.86 28.70
N ARG A 16 -3.53 8.86 29.09
CA ARG A 16 -2.45 9.04 30.08
C ARG A 16 -1.09 9.37 29.48
N TYR A 17 -0.79 8.87 28.29
CA TYR A 17 0.54 8.89 27.65
C TYR A 17 0.46 9.33 26.18
N ARG A 18 -0.38 10.34 25.88
CA ARG A 18 -0.69 10.77 24.50
C ARG A 18 0.53 10.93 23.58
N LYS A 19 1.53 11.72 23.97
CA LYS A 19 2.71 12.01 23.12
C LYS A 19 3.52 10.75 22.77
N PRO A 20 3.98 9.93 23.73
CA PRO A 20 4.70 8.70 23.40
C PRO A 20 3.83 7.65 22.69
N THR A 21 2.53 7.53 23.03
CA THR A 21 1.63 6.61 22.31
C THR A 21 1.44 7.01 20.86
N LEU A 22 1.28 8.31 20.55
CA LEU A 22 1.25 8.79 19.17
C LEU A 22 2.56 8.51 18.43
N GLY A 23 3.71 8.69 19.09
CA GLY A 23 5.01 8.33 18.52
C GLY A 23 5.13 6.84 18.20
N ALA A 24 4.66 5.98 19.10
CA ALA A 24 4.63 4.54 18.89
C ALA A 24 3.68 4.15 17.74
N LEU A 25 2.49 4.75 17.66
CA LEU A 25 1.55 4.52 16.56
C LEU A 25 2.10 5.00 15.23
N LEU A 26 2.79 6.15 15.20
CA LEU A 26 3.47 6.65 14.01
C LEU A 26 4.60 5.70 13.59
N GLY A 27 5.40 5.22 14.55
CA GLY A 27 6.45 4.22 14.29
C GLY A 27 5.87 2.90 13.77
N LEU A 28 4.76 2.44 14.32
CA LEU A 28 4.03 1.26 13.83
C LEU A 28 3.56 1.45 12.38
N LEU A 29 3.00 2.63 12.07
CA LEU A 29 2.55 2.96 10.72
C LEU A 29 3.71 2.95 9.71
N LEU A 30 4.83 3.58 10.06
CA LEU A 30 6.03 3.60 9.22
C LEU A 30 6.64 2.21 9.06
N GLY A 31 6.71 1.43 10.15
CA GLY A 31 7.21 0.06 10.15
C GLY A 31 6.37 -0.86 9.27
N ALA A 32 5.04 -0.70 9.27
CA ALA A 32 4.14 -1.46 8.40
C ALA A 32 4.42 -1.21 6.91
N ILE A 33 4.72 0.04 6.53
CA ILE A 33 5.09 0.40 5.15
C ILE A 33 6.42 -0.26 4.77
N ILE A 34 7.42 -0.18 5.66
CA ILE A 34 8.74 -0.78 5.42
C ILE A 34 8.64 -2.30 5.28
N GLY A 35 7.81 -2.98 6.08
CA GLY A 35 7.63 -4.42 6.01
C GLY A 35 7.02 -4.92 4.70
N ILE A 36 6.30 -4.06 3.97
CA ILE A 36 5.70 -4.39 2.67
C ILE A 36 6.68 -4.12 1.51
N TRP A 37 7.71 -3.30 1.75
CA TRP A 37 8.70 -2.94 0.72
C TRP A 37 9.87 -3.95 0.70
N PRO A 38 10.35 -4.39 -0.47
CA PRO A 38 10.01 -3.95 -1.83
C PRO A 38 8.74 -4.62 -2.35
N PHE A 39 7.90 -3.86 -3.08
CA PHE A 39 6.76 -4.41 -3.79
C PHE A 39 7.22 -5.47 -4.78
N GLN A 40 6.59 -6.63 -4.76
CA GLN A 40 6.92 -7.77 -5.61
C GLN A 40 5.78 -8.04 -6.59
N GLN A 41 6.12 -8.43 -7.83
CA GLN A 41 5.16 -8.87 -8.85
C GLN A 41 5.45 -10.31 -9.24
N ALA A 42 4.39 -11.12 -9.40
CA ALA A 42 4.51 -12.47 -9.94
C ALA A 42 4.76 -12.39 -11.46
N VAL A 43 5.82 -13.05 -11.93
CA VAL A 43 6.21 -13.06 -13.35
C VAL A 43 6.06 -14.48 -13.90
N PRO A 44 5.47 -14.66 -15.10
CA PRO A 44 5.37 -15.97 -15.72
C PRO A 44 6.73 -16.68 -15.80
N PRO A 45 6.79 -17.98 -15.49
CA PRO A 45 8.04 -18.70 -15.44
C PRO A 45 8.66 -18.88 -16.82
N ALA A 46 9.96 -18.65 -16.92
CA ALA A 46 10.69 -18.81 -18.18
C ALA A 46 11.14 -20.27 -18.38
N PRO A 47 11.15 -20.79 -19.63
CA PRO A 47 11.70 -22.12 -19.91
C PRO A 47 13.15 -22.24 -19.41
N GLY A 48 13.45 -23.35 -18.73
CA GLY A 48 14.74 -23.61 -18.09
C GLY A 48 14.81 -23.23 -16.60
N GLN A 49 13.81 -22.53 -16.05
CA GLN A 49 13.71 -22.30 -14.60
C GLN A 49 13.22 -23.55 -13.88
N THR A 50 13.59 -23.74 -12.61
CA THR A 50 13.11 -24.88 -11.81
C THR A 50 12.15 -24.40 -10.74
N ILE A 51 10.89 -24.85 -10.81
CA ILE A 51 9.85 -24.52 -9.84
C ILE A 51 9.43 -25.80 -9.12
N LYS A 52 9.54 -25.82 -7.79
CA LYS A 52 9.26 -26.99 -6.94
C LYS A 52 9.97 -28.28 -7.39
N GLY A 53 11.17 -28.16 -7.96
CA GLY A 53 11.97 -29.30 -8.44
C GLY A 53 11.63 -29.78 -9.86
N THR A 54 10.68 -29.15 -10.55
CA THR A 54 10.34 -29.42 -11.96
C THR A 54 10.91 -28.34 -12.85
N VAL A 55 11.57 -28.74 -13.94
CA VAL A 55 12.08 -27.80 -14.94
C VAL A 55 10.92 -27.29 -15.80
N VAL A 56 10.80 -25.98 -15.92
CA VAL A 56 9.84 -25.29 -16.78
C VAL A 56 10.26 -25.53 -18.23
N THR A 57 9.38 -26.12 -19.02
CA THR A 57 9.48 -26.31 -20.47
C THR A 57 8.35 -25.52 -21.14
N VAL A 58 8.41 -25.37 -22.46
CA VAL A 58 7.40 -24.61 -23.21
C VAL A 58 6.01 -25.27 -23.10
N GLU A 59 5.97 -26.59 -22.89
CA GLU A 59 4.76 -27.40 -22.82
C GLU A 59 4.12 -27.41 -21.43
N ASN A 60 4.90 -27.23 -20.36
CA ASN A 60 4.41 -27.27 -18.98
C ASN A 60 4.25 -25.88 -18.33
N ALA A 61 4.68 -24.81 -19.02
CA ALA A 61 4.66 -23.45 -18.49
C ALA A 61 3.26 -23.03 -17.99
N ASP A 62 2.20 -23.42 -18.70
CA ASP A 62 0.81 -23.11 -18.34
C ASP A 62 0.23 -24.01 -17.24
N SER A 63 0.94 -25.07 -16.83
CA SER A 63 0.50 -26.00 -15.79
C SER A 63 0.87 -25.57 -14.36
N PHE A 64 1.71 -24.53 -14.22
CA PHE A 64 2.09 -23.98 -12.92
C PHE A 64 1.05 -22.97 -12.42
N ASN A 65 0.62 -23.13 -11.16
CA ASN A 65 -0.24 -22.16 -10.51
C ASN A 65 0.44 -20.78 -10.41
N ALA A 66 -0.32 -19.70 -10.57
CA ALA A 66 0.17 -18.32 -10.49
C ALA A 66 0.82 -17.98 -9.13
N GLU A 67 0.46 -18.72 -8.08
CA GLU A 67 1.03 -18.60 -6.73
C GLU A 67 2.48 -19.09 -6.64
N ASP A 68 2.88 -19.98 -7.56
CA ASP A 68 4.22 -20.57 -7.61
C ASP A 68 5.17 -19.82 -8.56
N TRP A 69 4.68 -18.74 -9.16
CA TRP A 69 5.47 -17.92 -10.06
C TRP A 69 6.59 -17.21 -9.32
N PRO A 70 7.77 -17.06 -9.96
CA PRO A 70 8.85 -16.26 -9.40
C PRO A 70 8.40 -14.82 -9.18
N THR A 71 8.84 -14.23 -8.07
CA THR A 71 8.55 -12.84 -7.75
C THR A 71 9.74 -11.95 -8.10
N GLU A 72 9.47 -10.84 -8.81
CA GLU A 72 10.47 -9.82 -9.12
C GLU A 72 10.13 -8.49 -8.44
N ARG A 73 11.15 -7.66 -8.18
CA ARG A 73 10.94 -6.31 -7.64
C ARG A 73 10.20 -5.46 -8.65
N PHE A 74 9.08 -4.89 -8.23
CA PHE A 74 8.30 -3.97 -9.05
C PHE A 74 8.99 -2.61 -9.15
N THR A 75 9.36 -2.23 -10.38
CA THR A 75 9.91 -0.90 -10.72
C THR A 75 8.89 -0.13 -11.57
N PRO A 76 8.15 0.82 -10.97
CA PRO A 76 7.11 1.56 -11.70
C PRO A 76 7.71 2.38 -12.84
N LYS A 77 6.96 2.51 -13.93
CA LYS A 77 7.35 3.37 -15.06
C LYS A 77 7.20 4.85 -14.66
N SER A 78 8.08 5.73 -15.15
CA SER A 78 8.02 7.17 -14.85
C SER A 78 6.67 7.81 -15.17
N MET A 79 5.97 7.30 -16.20
CA MET A 79 4.63 7.76 -16.56
C MET A 79 3.58 7.40 -15.51
N GLN A 80 3.70 6.24 -14.84
CA GLN A 80 2.78 5.86 -13.76
C GLN A 80 2.97 6.78 -12.56
N VAL A 81 4.23 7.09 -12.22
CA VAL A 81 4.56 8.04 -11.14
C VAL A 81 3.95 9.42 -11.45
N LEU A 82 4.16 9.92 -12.67
CA LEU A 82 3.62 11.21 -13.11
C LEU A 82 2.08 11.22 -13.08
N ALA A 83 1.44 10.16 -13.57
CA ALA A 83 -0.02 10.03 -13.56
C ALA A 83 -0.59 10.02 -12.14
N SER A 84 0.03 9.30 -11.21
CA SER A 84 -0.37 9.30 -9.80
C SER A 84 -0.24 10.69 -9.17
N LEU A 85 0.86 11.40 -9.42
CA LEU A 85 1.05 12.77 -8.94
C LEU A 85 0.00 13.73 -9.53
N ALA A 86 -0.32 13.59 -10.82
CA ALA A 86 -1.34 14.39 -11.48
C ALA A 86 -2.74 14.15 -10.87
N LEU A 87 -3.10 12.90 -10.57
CA LEU A 87 -4.36 12.55 -9.91
C LEU A 87 -4.45 13.14 -8.50
N ILE A 88 -3.36 13.10 -7.73
CA ILE A 88 -3.28 13.75 -6.41
C ILE A 88 -3.54 15.26 -6.55
N GLY A 89 -2.87 15.90 -7.51
CA GLY A 89 -3.07 17.32 -7.80
C GLY A 89 -4.50 17.66 -8.22
N LEU A 90 -5.13 16.82 -9.03
CA LEU A 90 -6.51 16.97 -9.45
C LEU A 90 -7.48 16.87 -8.25
N GLY A 91 -7.31 15.86 -7.40
CA GLY A 91 -8.12 15.71 -6.18
C GLY A 91 -8.01 16.92 -5.24
N PHE A 92 -6.79 17.45 -5.09
CA PHE A 92 -6.55 18.68 -4.33
C PHE A 92 -7.25 19.90 -4.96
N ALA A 93 -7.11 20.08 -6.28
CA ALA A 93 -7.75 21.18 -7.00
C ALA A 93 -9.28 21.12 -6.93
N ALA A 94 -9.87 19.92 -6.98
CA ALA A 94 -11.31 19.74 -6.80
C ALA A 94 -11.77 20.15 -5.39
N THR A 95 -10.99 19.78 -4.36
CA THR A 95 -11.27 20.14 -2.97
C THR A 95 -11.20 21.66 -2.75
N GLU A 96 -10.18 22.31 -3.29
CA GLU A 96 -10.06 23.77 -3.28
C GLU A 96 -11.15 24.47 -4.07
N GLY A 97 -11.53 23.92 -5.23
CA GLY A 97 -12.65 24.43 -6.03
C GLY A 97 -13.94 24.48 -5.21
N VAL A 98 -14.31 23.37 -4.57
CA VAL A 98 -15.49 23.29 -3.71
C VAL A 98 -15.41 24.28 -2.54
N SER A 99 -14.25 24.34 -1.87
CA SER A 99 -14.00 25.29 -0.77
C SER A 99 -14.23 26.74 -1.19
N ARG A 100 -13.75 27.12 -2.38
CA ARG A 100 -13.84 28.47 -2.92
C ARG A 100 -15.27 28.87 -3.31
N PHE A 101 -16.06 27.94 -3.84
CA PHE A 101 -17.48 28.18 -4.13
C PHE A 101 -18.35 28.18 -2.86
N GLY A 102 -17.98 27.41 -1.83
CA GLY A 102 -18.67 27.40 -0.54
C GLY A 102 -18.56 28.72 0.23
N LYS A 103 -17.39 29.38 0.19
CA LYS A 103 -17.17 30.67 0.88
C LYS A 103 -18.01 31.82 0.31
N ARG A 104 -18.23 31.88 -1.01
CA ARG A 104 -19.02 32.95 -1.66
C ARG A 104 -20.51 32.99 -1.26
N ARG A 105 -21.07 31.91 -0.71
CA ARG A 105 -22.49 31.86 -0.31
C ARG A 105 -22.73 32.31 1.14
N ASN A 106 -21.68 32.44 1.96
CA ASN A 106 -21.80 32.90 3.35
C ASN A 106 -21.66 34.43 3.50
N ASP A 107 -21.36 35.14 2.41
CA ASP A 107 -21.15 36.60 2.38
C ASP A 107 -22.33 37.36 1.72
N LEU A 108 -23.46 36.68 1.45
CA LEU A 108 -24.74 37.25 0.97
C LEU A 108 -25.84 36.98 2.00
#